data_AF-A0A529LWY2-F1
#
_entry.id   AF-A0A529LWY2-F1
#
_cell.length_a   1.000
_cell.length_b   1.000
_cell.length_c   1.000
_cell.angle_alpha   90.00
_cell.angle_beta   90.00
_cell.angle_gamma   90.00
#
_symmetry.space_group_name_H-M   'P 1'
#
loop_
_entity.id
_entity.type
_entity.pdbx_description
1 polymer ?
#
loop_
_entity_poly.entity_id
_entity_poly.type
_entity_poly.pdbx_seq_one_letter_code
_entity_poly.pdbx_strand_id
1 'polypeptide(L)' 'MIKAFVVDNDRLRLTEDLAADGDRVVWADLFNPTKEEEARIESWLGIAIPTREEMEEIEISSRLYVEDGGYFMT' A
#
# COMPACT_ATOMS: atom_id res chain seq x y z
N MET A 1 -7.70 -0.05 -8.93
CA MET A 1 -8.63 0.68 -8.03
C MET A 1 -8.03 0.72 -6.64
N ILE A 2 -7.84 1.92 -6.09
CA ILE A 2 -7.39 2.12 -4.71
C ILE A 2 -8.60 2.38 -3.79
N LYS A 3 -8.66 1.68 -2.65
CA LYS A 3 -9.52 2.04 -1.51
C LYS A 3 -8.65 2.38 -0.32
N ALA A 4 -8.93 3.47 0.38
CA ALA A 4 -8.18 3.88 1.56
C ALA A 4 -9.11 3.98 2.77
N PHE A 5 -8.60 3.59 3.94
CA PHE A 5 -9.37 3.53 5.17
C PHE A 5 -8.65 4.29 6.28
N VAL A 6 -9.43 5.11 6.98
CA VAL A 6 -9.02 5.79 8.22
C VAL A 6 -9.71 5.13 9.41
N VAL A 7 -9.15 5.29 10.60
CA VAL A 7 -9.83 4.91 11.85
C VAL A 7 -10.73 6.05 12.31
N ASP A 8 -11.98 5.75 12.57
CA ASP A 8 -12.97 6.65 13.17
C ASP A 8 -13.85 5.86 14.15
N ASN A 9 -13.86 6.27 15.42
CA ASN A 9 -14.57 5.57 16.51
C ASN A 9 -14.31 4.05 16.55
N ASP A 10 -13.02 3.67 16.55
CA ASP A 10 -12.54 2.27 16.55
C ASP A 10 -13.04 1.41 15.37
N ARG A 11 -13.43 2.05 14.26
CA ARG A 11 -13.88 1.39 13.03
C ARG A 11 -13.12 1.91 11.83
N LEU A 12 -12.94 1.03 10.84
CA LEU A 12 -12.43 1.43 9.53
C LEU A 12 -13.55 2.13 8.75
N ARG A 13 -13.26 3.36 8.31
CA ARG A 13 -14.12 4.13 7.41
C ARG A 13 -13.38 4.40 6.12
N LEU A 14 -14.05 4.18 4.99
CA LEU A 14 -13.51 4.55 3.68
C LEU A 14 -13.31 6.08 3.63
N THR A 15 -12.15 6.53 3.15
CA THR A 15 -11.95 7.93 2.77
C THR A 15 -12.06 8.09 1.25
N GLU A 16 -12.73 9.16 0.83
CA GLU A 16 -12.85 9.55 -0.58
C GLU A 16 -11.74 10.52 -1.00
N ASP A 17 -11.03 11.11 -0.03
CA ASP A 17 -9.96 12.09 -0.25
C ASP A 17 -8.65 11.63 0.40
N LEU A 18 -7.90 10.82 -0.34
CA LEU A 18 -6.59 10.34 0.08
C LEU A 18 -5.59 11.48 0.31
N ALA A 19 -5.72 12.61 -0.38
CA ALA A 19 -4.79 13.73 -0.23
C ALA A 19 -5.03 14.50 1.07
N ALA A 20 -6.30 14.69 1.45
CA ALA A 20 -6.67 15.36 2.69
C ALA A 20 -6.49 14.46 3.93
N ASP A 21 -6.79 13.16 3.81
CA ASP A 21 -6.74 12.22 4.94
C ASP A 21 -5.44 11.40 4.99
N GLY A 22 -4.45 11.64 4.12
CA GLY A 22 -3.25 10.80 3.95
C GLY A 22 -2.60 10.37 5.27
N ASP A 23 -2.28 11.32 6.16
CA ASP A 23 -1.63 11.02 7.45
C ASP A 23 -2.50 10.21 8.42
N ARG A 24 -3.80 10.06 8.14
CA ARG A 24 -4.78 9.32 8.95
C ARG A 24 -5.10 7.95 8.34
N VAL A 25 -4.68 7.68 7.11
CA VAL A 25 -4.93 6.40 6.45
C VAL A 25 -4.09 5.33 7.13
N VAL A 26 -4.76 4.26 7.55
CA VAL A 26 -4.12 3.10 8.19
C VAL A 26 -4.08 1.88 7.27
N TRP A 27 -4.87 1.90 6.19
CA TRP A 27 -4.90 0.82 5.22
C TRP A 27 -5.26 1.35 3.83
N ALA A 28 -4.42 1.03 2.85
CA ALA A 28 -4.73 1.19 1.43
C ALA A 28 -4.81 -0.20 0.78
N ASP A 29 -5.94 -0.48 0.13
CA ASP A 29 -6.21 -1.71 -0.61
C ASP A 29 -6.12 -1.42 -2.11
N LEU A 30 -5.18 -2.09 -2.78
CA LEU A 30 -4.90 -1.93 -4.20
C LEU A 30 -5.38 -3.20 -4.92
N PHE A 31 -6.54 -3.12 -5.58
CA PHE A 31 -7.04 -4.22 -6.41
C PHE A 31 -6.77 -3.94 -7.89
N ASN A 32 -5.86 -4.74 -8.46
CA ASN A 32 -5.39 -4.62 -9.84
C ASN A 32 -5.15 -3.15 -10.24
N PRO A 33 -4.25 -2.45 -9.53
CA PRO A 33 -4.03 -1.02 -9.74
C PRO A 33 -3.49 -0.74 -11.15
N THR A 34 -3.78 0.45 -11.67
CA THR A 34 -3.06 0.94 -12.85
C THR A 34 -1.68 1.45 -12.45
N LYS A 35 -0.78 1.64 -13.43
CA LYS A 35 0.56 2.20 -13.15
C LYS A 35 0.50 3.59 -12.51
N GLU A 36 -0.49 4.39 -12.89
CA GLU A 36 -0.71 5.73 -12.32
C GLU A 36 -1.20 5.64 -10.87
N GLU A 37 -2.01 4.62 -10.54
CA GLU A 37 -2.44 4.34 -9.18
C GLU A 37 -1.27 3.86 -8.30
N GLU A 38 -0.42 2.95 -8.82
CA GLU A 38 0.81 2.51 -8.17
C GLU A 38 1.72 3.70 -7.88
N ALA A 39 2.09 4.48 -8.90
CA ALA A 39 2.97 5.64 -8.74
C ALA A 39 2.43 6.68 -7.75
N ARG A 40 1.11 6.85 -7.67
CA ARG A 40 0.48 7.74 -6.68
C ARG A 40 0.69 7.22 -5.25
N ILE A 41 0.55 5.91 -5.03
CA ILE A 41 0.77 5.29 -3.71
C ILE A 41 2.25 5.32 -3.34
N GLU A 42 3.14 4.98 -4.28
CA GLU A 42 4.59 5.01 -4.06
C GLU A 42 5.08 6.42 -3.72
N SER A 43 4.61 7.43 -4.44
CA SER A 43 4.94 8.83 -4.13
C SER A 43 4.40 9.30 -2.78
N TRP A 44 3.28 8.73 -2.32
CA TRP A 44 2.69 9.08 -1.03
C TRP A 44 3.41 8.40 0.13
N LEU A 45 3.73 7.11 0.01
CA LEU A 45 4.37 6.32 1.07
C LEU A 45 5.91 6.42 1.07
N GLY A 46 6.50 6.79 -0.06
CA GLY A 46 7.96 6.83 -0.23
C GLY A 46 8.61 5.45 -0.35
N ILE A 47 7.83 4.41 -0.68
CA ILE A 47 8.30 3.03 -0.90
C ILE A 47 7.75 2.49 -2.23
N ALA A 48 8.46 1.56 -2.85
CA ALA A 48 8.00 0.88 -4.06
C ALA A 48 6.95 -0.19 -3.74
N ILE A 49 5.99 -0.41 -4.63
CA ILE A 49 5.06 -1.54 -4.55
C ILE A 49 5.72 -2.76 -5.21
N PRO A 50 5.73 -3.95 -4.57
CA PRO A 50 6.31 -5.14 -5.18
C PRO A 50 5.67 -5.47 -6.52
N THR A 51 6.51 -5.75 -7.50
CA THR A 51 6.09 -6.20 -8.82
C THR A 51 5.48 -7.59 -8.77
N ARG A 52 4.73 -7.96 -9.81
CA ARG A 52 4.13 -9.29 -9.93
C ARG A 52 5.18 -10.41 -9.86
N GLU A 53 6.34 -10.19 -10.48
CA GLU A 53 7.44 -11.16 -10.52
C GLU A 53 8.03 -11.37 -9.12
N GLU A 54 8.27 -10.31 -8.36
CA GLU A 54 8.75 -10.40 -6.97
C GLU A 54 7.74 -11.10 -6.05
N MET A 55 6.44 -10.90 -6.27
CA MET A 55 5.40 -11.61 -5.51
C MET A 55 5.30 -13.11 -5.83
N GLU A 56 5.86 -13.57 -6.96
CA GLU A 56 5.84 -14.99 -7.36
C GLU A 56 7.02 -15.78 -6.78
N GLU A 57 8.01 -15.11 -6.20
CA GLU A 57 9.14 -15.73 -5.54
C GLU A 57 8.72 -16.57 -4.32
N ILE A 58 9.34 -17.73 -4.16
CA ILE A 58 8.98 -18.69 -3.08
C ILE A 58 9.92 -18.63 -1.88
N GLU A 59 11.09 -18.01 -2.04
CA GLU A 59 12.11 -17.93 -1.01
C GLU A 59 11.66 -16.98 0.12
N ILE A 60 11.84 -17.39 1.38
CA ILE A 60 11.39 -16.60 2.53
C ILE A 60 12.03 -15.21 2.54
N SER A 61 13.29 -15.10 2.12
CA SER A 61 14.00 -13.82 2.01
C SER A 61 13.39 -12.88 0.97
N SER A 62 12.72 -13.41 -0.05
CA SER A 62 12.02 -12.64 -1.08
C SER A 62 10.57 -12.33 -0.68
N ARG A 63 9.99 -13.11 0.23
CA ARG A 63 8.62 -12.92 0.73
C ARG A 63 8.53 -12.05 1.98
N LEU A 64 9.51 -12.10 2.87
CA LEU A 64 9.56 -11.35 4.13
C LEU A 64 10.85 -10.53 4.18
N TYR A 65 10.75 -9.24 3.90
CA TYR A 65 11.92 -8.37 3.81
C TYR A 65 11.63 -6.94 4.27
N VAL A 66 12.72 -6.17 4.45
CA VAL A 66 12.69 -4.77 4.84
C VAL A 66 13.45 -3.98 3.78
N GLU A 67 12.80 -2.95 3.25
CA GLU A 67 13.37 -2.07 2.23
C GLU A 67 12.78 -0.67 2.41
N ASP A 68 13.61 0.37 2.26
CA ASP A 68 13.21 1.78 2.40
C ASP A 68 12.39 2.11 3.66
N GLY A 69 12.64 1.39 4.75
CA GLY A 69 11.92 1.53 6.03
C GLY A 69 10.53 0.88 6.07
N GLY A 70 10.08 0.28 4.96
CA GLY A 70 8.89 -0.55 4.86
C GLY A 70 9.15 -2.02 5.18
N TYR A 71 8.14 -2.69 5.72
CA TYR A 71 8.12 -4.13 5.91
C TYR A 71 7.20 -4.75 4.87
N PHE A 72 7.71 -5.74 4.14
CA PHE A 72 7.00 -6.38 3.05
C PHE A 72 6.66 -7.83 3.40
N MET A 73 5.46 -8.24 2.96
CA MET A 73 4.99 -9.61 2.99
C MET A 73 4.23 -9.90 1.70
N THR A 74 4.86 -10.65 0.79
CA THR A 74 4.27 -11.09 -0.49
C THR A 74 3.87 -12.55 -0.43
#